data_AF-A0A938KHI2-F1
#
_entry.id   AF-A0A938KHI2-F1
#
_cell.length_a   1.000
_cell.length_b   1.000
_cell.length_c   1.000
_cell.angle_alpha   90.00
_cell.angle_beta   90.00
_cell.angle_gamma   90.00
#
_symmetry.space_group_name_H-M   'P 1'
#
loop_
_entity.id
_entity.type
_entity.pdbx_description
1 polymer ?
#
loop_
_entity_poly.entity_id
_entity_poly.type
_entity_poly.pdbx_seq_one_letter_code
_entity_poly.pdbx_strand_id
1 'polypeptide(L)'
;ISLLDQGGRVVALIKPQFEAGKSEADKGAGVIRDPAVHARVLREIQDFVETDLRLRWVGSVESPLLGPAGNKEFLALIEKID
;
A
#
# COMPACT_ATOMS: atom_id res chain seq x y z
N ILE A 1 -3.18 -15.36 -7.38
CA ILE A 1 -3.42 -15.76 -5.97
C ILE A 1 -4.35 -16.97 -5.92
N SER A 2 -3.92 -18.08 -5.31
CA SER A 2 -4.66 -19.37 -5.28
C SER A 2 -5.75 -19.46 -4.21
N LEU A 3 -5.66 -18.67 -3.14
CA LEU A 3 -6.62 -18.65 -2.03
C LEU A 3 -7.82 -17.72 -2.23
N LEU A 4 -7.74 -16.80 -3.20
CA LEU A 4 -8.78 -15.82 -3.48
C LEU A 4 -9.62 -16.32 -4.65
N ASP A 5 -10.92 -16.51 -4.43
CA ASP A 5 -11.86 -16.90 -5.48
C ASP A 5 -12.02 -15.80 -6.53
N GLN A 6 -12.55 -16.17 -7.69
CA GLN A 6 -12.86 -15.21 -8.74
C GLN A 6 -13.88 -14.16 -8.28
N GLY A 7 -13.66 -12.89 -8.63
CA GLY A 7 -14.40 -11.74 -8.11
C GLY A 7 -14.12 -11.44 -6.63
N GLY A 8 -13.27 -12.22 -5.96
CA GLY A 8 -12.86 -12.02 -4.59
C GLY A 8 -12.13 -10.69 -4.39
N ARG A 9 -12.37 -10.05 -3.25
CA ARG A 9 -11.83 -8.73 -2.92
C ARG A 9 -10.96 -8.76 -1.67
N VAL A 10 -9.91 -7.95 -1.68
CA VAL A 10 -9.01 -7.73 -0.56
C VAL A 10 -8.98 -6.25 -0.23
N VAL A 11 -9.13 -5.92 1.05
CA VAL A 11 -8.78 -4.61 1.59
C VAL A 11 -7.42 -4.74 2.26
N ALA A 12 -6.39 -4.14 1.65
CA ALA A 12 -5.02 -4.20 2.14
C ALA A 12 -4.65 -2.88 2.85
N LEU A 13 -4.04 -2.98 4.03
CA LEU A 13 -3.47 -1.84 4.74
C LEU A 13 -2.00 -1.67 4.32
N ILE A 14 -1.71 -0.59 3.63
CA ILE A 14 -0.38 -0.23 3.13
C ILE A 14 0.28 0.70 4.15
N LYS A 15 1.50 0.35 4.54
CA LYS A 15 2.27 1.02 5.59
C LYS A 15 3.59 1.52 5.02
N PRO A 16 3.66 2.79 4.55
CA PRO A 16 4.85 3.31 3.88
C PRO A 16 6.16 3.13 4.65
N GLN A 17 6.13 3.13 5.98
CA GLN A 17 7.31 2.90 6.81
C GLN A 17 7.97 1.52 6.66
N PHE A 18 7.27 0.55 6.09
CA PHE A 18 7.81 -0.79 5.80
C PHE A 18 8.15 -1.00 4.34
N GLU A 19 7.62 -0.15 3.45
CA GLU A 19 7.85 -0.22 1.99
C GLU A 19 8.91 0.79 1.52
N ALA A 20 9.09 1.89 2.27
CA ALA A 20 10.10 2.90 1.97
C ALA A 20 11.52 2.35 2.18
N GLY A 21 12.47 2.89 1.41
CA GLY A 21 13.87 2.53 1.55
C GLY A 21 14.43 2.94 2.92
N LYS A 22 15.46 2.23 3.37
CA LYS A 22 16.08 2.44 4.69
C LYS A 22 16.47 3.91 4.94
N SER A 23 17.07 4.57 3.97
CA SER A 23 17.50 5.96 4.08
C SER A 23 16.34 6.96 4.24
N GLU A 24 15.15 6.62 3.74
CA GLU A 24 13.94 7.45 3.87
C GLU A 24 13.31 7.26 5.25
N ALA A 25 13.28 6.02 5.75
CA ALA A 25 12.83 5.71 7.11
C ALA A 25 13.74 6.34 8.17
N ASP A 26 15.06 6.26 7.99
CA ASP A 26 16.05 6.77 8.95
C ASP A 26 15.94 8.29 9.15
N LYS A 27 15.66 9.07 8.08
CA LYS A 27 15.45 10.53 8.15
C LYS A 27 14.31 10.93 9.09
N GLY A 28 13.29 10.08 9.20
CA GLY A 28 12.08 10.34 9.98
C GLY A 28 12.01 9.61 11.32
N ALA A 29 13.10 8.95 11.74
CA ALA A 29 13.09 8.00 12.86
C ALA A 29 11.97 6.94 12.73
N GLY A 30 11.77 6.42 11.50
CA GLY A 30 10.74 5.45 11.17
C GLY A 30 9.36 6.05 10.85
N VAL A 31 9.22 7.39 10.84
CA VAL A 31 7.97 8.06 10.44
C VAL A 31 8.13 8.72 9.07
N ILE A 32 7.42 8.21 8.08
CA ILE A 32 7.43 8.72 6.71
C ILE A 32 6.46 9.90 6.61
N ARG A 33 7.02 11.11 6.49
CA ARG A 33 6.24 12.35 6.37
C ARG A 33 6.16 12.89 4.95
N ASP A 34 7.09 12.49 4.09
CA ASP A 34 7.18 13.00 2.73
C ASP A 34 6.04 12.43 1.86
N PRO A 35 5.11 13.26 1.37
CA PRO A 35 4.01 12.80 0.53
C PRO A 35 4.48 12.21 -0.80
N ALA A 36 5.67 12.58 -1.29
CA ALA A 36 6.24 11.99 -2.50
C ALA A 36 6.63 10.52 -2.26
N VAL A 37 7.13 10.20 -1.06
CA VAL A 37 7.41 8.81 -0.67
C VAL A 37 6.12 8.01 -0.56
N HIS A 38 5.06 8.56 0.04
CA HIS A 38 3.75 7.90 0.08
C HIS A 38 3.20 7.60 -1.31
N ALA A 39 3.23 8.60 -2.21
CA ALA A 39 2.73 8.45 -3.57
C ALA A 39 3.55 7.42 -4.38
N ARG A 40 4.87 7.36 -4.16
CA ARG A 40 5.73 6.36 -4.78
C ARG A 40 5.42 4.95 -4.28
N VAL A 41 5.32 4.74 -2.97
CA VAL A 41 4.96 3.45 -2.38
C VAL A 41 3.62 2.96 -2.91
N LEU A 42 2.58 3.81 -2.94
CA LEU A 42 1.28 3.43 -3.48
C LEU A 42 1.35 2.99 -4.94
N ARG A 43 2.15 3.68 -5.76
CA ARG A 43 2.36 3.35 -7.17
C ARG A 43 3.10 2.02 -7.33
N GLU A 44 4.17 1.81 -6.57
CA GLU A 44 4.95 0.56 -6.60
C GLU A 44 4.09 -0.65 -6.22
N ILE A 45 3.24 -0.52 -5.18
CA ILE A 45 2.30 -1.58 -4.80
C ILE A 45 1.20 -1.77 -5.84
N GLN A 46 0.66 -0.69 -6.40
CA GLN A 46 -0.32 -0.79 -7.49
C GLN A 46 0.28 -1.54 -8.69
N ASP A 47 1.48 -1.15 -9.13
CA ASP A 47 2.17 -1.77 -10.25
C ASP A 47 2.38 -3.27 -9.97
N PHE A 48 2.89 -3.65 -8.80
CA PHE A 48 3.04 -5.05 -8.38
C PHE A 48 1.71 -5.84 -8.42
N VAL A 49 0.62 -5.23 -7.95
CA VAL A 49 -0.72 -5.84 -7.97
C VAL A 49 -1.18 -6.11 -9.41
N GLU A 50 -0.98 -5.15 -10.31
CA GLU A 50 -1.49 -5.21 -11.69
C GLU A 50 -0.60 -6.05 -12.60
N THR A 51 0.73 -6.00 -12.43
CA THR A 51 1.69 -6.68 -13.33
C THR A 51 2.02 -8.10 -12.87
N ASP A 52 2.47 -8.24 -11.62
CA ASP A 52 3.01 -9.50 -11.10
C ASP A 52 1.90 -10.41 -10.59
N LEU A 53 0.92 -9.86 -9.88
CA LEU A 53 -0.22 -10.63 -9.35
C LEU A 53 -1.37 -10.77 -10.34
N ARG A 54 -1.41 -9.90 -11.37
CA ARG A 54 -2.49 -9.82 -12.38
C ARG A 54 -3.87 -9.66 -11.75
N LEU A 55 -3.95 -8.85 -10.70
CA LEU A 55 -5.20 -8.46 -10.05
C LEU A 55 -5.55 -7.03 -10.44
N ARG A 56 -6.80 -6.64 -10.24
CA ARG A 56 -7.23 -5.26 -10.50
C ARG A 56 -7.07 -4.41 -9.25
N TRP A 57 -6.38 -3.28 -9.39
CA TRP A 57 -6.43 -2.20 -8.42
C TRP A 57 -7.73 -1.41 -8.59
N VAL A 58 -8.58 -1.40 -7.58
CA VAL A 58 -9.87 -0.66 -7.65
C VAL A 58 -9.68 0.79 -7.19
N GLY A 59 -8.82 1.02 -6.20
CA GLY A 59 -8.52 2.33 -5.66
C GLY A 59 -7.93 2.27 -4.27
N SER A 60 -7.50 3.42 -3.75
CA SER A 60 -7.03 3.55 -2.37
C SER A 60 -7.47 4.86 -1.72
N VAL A 61 -7.50 4.85 -0.39
CA VAL A 61 -7.81 6.00 0.46
C VAL A 61 -6.83 6.06 1.63
N GLU A 62 -6.68 7.22 2.25
CA GLU A 62 -5.96 7.35 3.52
C GLU A 62 -6.72 6.62 4.64
N SER A 63 -5.99 5.92 5.50
CA SER A 63 -6.55 5.34 6.73
C SER A 63 -7.04 6.47 7.64
N PRO A 64 -8.22 6.33 8.27
CA PRO A 64 -8.71 7.33 9.23
C PRO A 64 -7.86 7.39 10.51
N LEU A 65 -7.02 6.36 10.74
CA LEU A 65 -6.13 6.26 11.88
C LEU A 65 -4.68 6.32 11.43
N LEU A 66 -3.86 7.03 12.20
CA LEU A 66 -2.41 6.96 12.09
C LEU A 66 -1.90 5.68 12.75
N GLY A 67 -0.78 5.16 12.26
CA GLY A 67 -0.04 4.11 12.95
C GLY A 67 0.47 4.59 14.32
N PRO A 68 0.88 3.69 15.23
CA PRO A 68 1.26 4.05 16.60
C PRO A 68 2.35 5.13 16.72
N ALA A 69 3.29 5.16 15.78
CA ALA A 69 4.36 6.16 15.71
C ALA A 69 3.97 7.45 14.95
N GLY A 70 2.71 7.57 14.50
CA GLY A 70 2.21 8.70 13.73
C GLY A 70 2.37 8.57 12.20
N ASN A 71 2.63 7.36 11.69
CA ASN A 71 2.68 7.14 10.24
C ASN A 71 1.30 7.27 9.61
N LYS A 72 1.25 7.94 8.46
CA LYS A 72 0.10 7.89 7.57
C LYS A 72 0.09 6.53 6.87
N GLU A 73 -1.04 5.83 6.95
CA GLU A 73 -1.26 4.52 6.33
C GLU A 73 -2.42 4.61 5.33
N PHE A 74 -2.54 3.64 4.42
CA PHE A 74 -3.52 3.68 3.33
C PHE A 74 -4.28 2.36 3.22
N LEU A 75 -5.54 2.42 2.83
CA LEU A 75 -6.36 1.25 2.53
C LEU A 75 -6.54 1.14 1.02
N ALA A 76 -6.17 0.00 0.44
CA ALA A 76 -6.36 -0.29 -0.98
C ALA A 76 -7.38 -1.40 -1.17
N LEU A 77 -8.29 -1.22 -2.12
CA LEU A 77 -9.20 -2.26 -2.58
C LEU A 77 -8.64 -2.92 -3.84
N ILE A 78 -8.44 -4.22 -3.76
CA ILE A 78 -7.90 -5.06 -4.83
C ILE A 78 -8.92 -6.16 -5.14
N GLU A 79 -9.10 -6.47 -6.41
CA GLU A 79 -10.06 -7.47 -6.86
C GLU A 79 -9.40 -8.50 -7.79
N LYS A 80 -9.70 -9.77 -7.58
CA LYS A 80 -9.32 -10.81 -8.54
C LYS A 80 -10.28 -10.78 -9.71
N ILE A 81 -9.72 -10.46 -10.87
CA ILE A 81 -10.41 -10.51 -12.16
C ILE A 81 -10.28 -11.90 -12.76
N ASP A 82 -11.28 -12.27 -13.54
CA ASP A 82 -11.38 -13.56 -14.23
C ASP A 82 -10.24 -13.78 -15.24
#